data_AF-A0A0J8RE63-F1
#
_entry.id   AF-A0A0J8RE63-F1
#
_cell.length_a   1.000
_cell.length_b   1.000
_cell.length_c   1.000
_cell.angle_alpha   90.00
_cell.angle_beta   90.00
_cell.angle_gamma   90.00
#
_symmetry.space_group_name_H-M   'P 1'
#
loop_
_entity.id
_entity.type
_entity.pdbx_description
1 polymer ?
#
loop_
_entity_poly.entity_id
_entity_poly.type
_entity_poly.pdbx_seq_one_letter_code
_entity_poly.pdbx_strand_id
1 'polypeptide(L)'
;MIRFQQSPSANLLHLSRRIFELGEAHFCALLLDLQDEWRENSQSNSSARRFPLTFSEPETIEIEADMRRADLGIKLMKDIERDLRNLWPEKGVVEHESYEQVKALLKERKEELIAQYCTLPGWDTAVFEQLWPFDD
;
A
#
# COMPACT_ATOMS: atom_id res chain seq x y z
N MET A 1 19.73 13.71 -16.11
CA MET A 1 18.44 13.01 -16.26
C MET A 1 18.25 11.90 -15.20
N ILE A 2 19.25 11.04 -14.96
CA ILE A 2 19.16 9.94 -13.97
C ILE A 2 18.94 10.42 -12.52
N ARG A 3 19.64 11.49 -12.09
CA ARG A 3 19.52 12.00 -10.70
C ARG A 3 18.13 12.55 -10.36
N PHE A 4 17.44 13.14 -11.35
CA PHE A 4 16.08 13.66 -11.13
C PHE A 4 15.08 12.52 -10.97
N GLN A 5 15.19 11.44 -11.77
CA GLN A 5 14.28 10.28 -11.67
C GLN A 5 14.33 9.56 -10.32
N GLN A 6 15.41 9.75 -9.55
CA GLN A 6 15.58 9.17 -8.21
C GLN A 6 15.22 10.14 -7.09
N SER A 7 14.82 11.39 -7.40
CA SER A 7 14.46 12.34 -6.35
C SER A 7 12.99 12.16 -5.92
N PRO A 8 12.67 12.44 -4.64
CA PRO A 8 11.30 12.52 -4.15
C PRO A 8 10.39 13.40 -5.01
N SER A 9 10.91 14.47 -5.61
CA SER A 9 10.15 15.33 -6.54
C SER A 9 9.71 14.61 -7.82
N ALA A 10 10.55 13.74 -8.40
CA ALA A 10 10.12 12.91 -9.53
C ALA A 10 9.18 11.79 -9.09
N ASN A 11 9.38 11.24 -7.89
CA ASN A 11 8.45 10.31 -7.29
C ASN A 11 7.06 10.95 -7.11
N LEU A 12 6.96 12.24 -6.79
CA LEU A 12 5.67 12.92 -6.65
C LEU A 12 4.89 12.97 -7.96
N LEU A 13 5.55 13.29 -9.07
CA LEU A 13 4.94 13.26 -10.40
C LEU A 13 4.57 11.84 -10.84
N HIS A 14 5.34 10.84 -10.39
CA HIS A 14 5.05 9.44 -10.64
C HIS A 14 3.84 8.96 -9.82
N LEU A 15 3.80 9.27 -8.52
CA LEU A 15 2.71 8.96 -7.61
C LEU A 15 1.42 9.69 -7.98
N SER A 16 1.47 10.97 -8.37
CA SER A 16 0.27 11.72 -8.76
C SER A 16 -0.45 11.09 -9.96
N ARG A 17 0.32 10.44 -10.86
CA ARG A 17 -0.23 9.69 -12.00
C ARG A 17 -0.79 8.33 -11.61
N ARG A 18 -0.36 7.79 -10.46
CA ARG A 18 -0.68 6.45 -9.96
C ARG A 18 -1.37 6.49 -8.60
N ILE A 19 -2.00 7.61 -8.24
CA ILE A 19 -2.58 7.79 -6.90
C ILE A 19 -3.67 6.76 -6.61
N PHE A 20 -4.41 6.36 -7.65
CA PHE A 20 -5.40 5.29 -7.61
C PHE A 20 -4.79 3.88 -7.58
N GLU A 21 -3.51 3.74 -7.93
CA GLU A 21 -2.82 2.43 -8.01
C GLU A 21 -1.92 2.16 -6.80
N LEU A 22 -1.34 3.21 -6.20
CA LEU A 22 -0.45 3.10 -5.04
C LEU A 22 -1.15 3.48 -3.74
N GLY A 23 -2.23 4.28 -3.80
CA GLY A 23 -3.03 4.63 -2.63
C GLY A 23 -2.50 5.83 -1.84
N GLU A 24 -3.32 6.29 -0.89
CA GLU A 24 -3.07 7.48 -0.07
C GLU A 24 -1.84 7.33 0.83
N ALA A 25 -1.65 6.15 1.43
CA ALA A 25 -0.57 5.88 2.39
C ALA A 25 0.83 6.18 1.80
N HIS A 26 1.10 5.73 0.57
CA HIS A 26 2.35 6.00 -0.14
C HIS A 26 2.54 7.46 -0.51
N PHE A 27 1.44 8.18 -0.77
CA PHE A 27 1.49 9.62 -1.04
C PHE A 27 1.84 10.41 0.22
N CYS A 28 1.20 10.08 1.34
CA CYS A 28 1.49 10.72 2.63
C CYS A 28 2.94 10.48 3.06
N ALA A 29 3.46 9.25 2.92
CA ALA A 29 4.87 8.97 3.19
C ALA A 29 5.82 9.78 2.29
N LEU A 30 5.50 9.92 1.00
CA LEU A 30 6.32 10.74 0.10
C LEU A 30 6.34 12.23 0.49
N LEU A 31 5.25 12.76 1.07
CA LEU A 31 5.24 14.14 1.56
C LEU A 31 6.24 14.35 2.70
N LEU A 32 6.49 13.32 3.53
CA LEU A 32 7.52 13.34 4.56
C LEU A 32 8.92 13.37 3.93
N ASP A 33 9.19 12.48 2.98
CA ASP A 33 10.47 12.45 2.24
C ASP A 33 10.78 13.78 1.54
N LEU A 34 9.75 14.42 0.95
CA LEU A 34 9.87 15.74 0.33
C LEU A 34 10.14 16.85 1.34
N GLN A 35 9.55 16.77 2.53
CA GLN A 35 9.81 17.72 3.60
C GLN A 35 11.28 17.62 4.05
N ASP A 36 11.83 16.40 4.13
CA ASP A 36 13.23 16.16 4.48
C ASP A 36 14.19 16.61 3.38
N GLU A 37 13.95 16.25 2.13
CA GLU A 37 14.73 16.74 0.98
C GLU A 37 14.68 18.28 0.90
N TRP A 38 13.53 18.89 1.17
CA TRP A 38 13.39 20.35 1.23
C TRP A 38 14.23 20.96 2.35
N ARG A 39 14.22 20.36 3.55
CA ARG A 39 15.04 20.80 4.68
C ARG A 39 16.53 20.74 4.34
N GLU A 40 17.00 19.64 3.75
CA GLU A 40 18.40 19.46 3.36
C GLU A 40 18.86 20.51 2.33
N ASN A 41 18.06 20.73 1.28
CA ASN A 41 18.38 21.72 0.24
C ASN A 41 18.32 23.16 0.76
N SER A 42 17.42 23.44 1.71
CA SER A 42 17.21 24.77 2.30
C SER A 42 18.30 25.19 3.29
N GLN A 43 19.08 24.25 3.86
CA GLN A 43 20.17 24.56 4.80
C GLN A 43 21.26 25.47 4.19
N SER A 44 21.36 25.51 2.86
CA SER A 44 22.32 26.36 2.13
C SER A 44 21.84 27.80 1.89
N ASN A 45 20.56 28.12 2.12
CA ASN A 45 19.95 29.41 1.80
C ASN A 45 19.17 29.97 3.00
N SER A 46 19.66 31.05 3.61
CA SER A 46 19.03 31.73 4.76
C SER A 46 17.65 32.34 4.46
N SER A 47 17.27 32.46 3.19
CA SER A 47 15.96 32.94 2.72
C SER A 47 15.02 31.82 2.24
N ALA A 48 15.36 30.56 2.51
CA ALA A 48 14.54 29.44 2.07
C ALA A 48 13.16 29.47 2.73
N ARG A 49 12.11 29.37 1.90
CA ARG A 49 10.73 29.30 2.40
C ARG A 49 10.55 28.00 3.19
N ARG A 50 9.75 28.04 4.26
CA ARG A 50 9.33 26.84 4.99
C ARG A 50 8.53 25.94 4.05
N PHE A 51 8.68 24.63 4.20
CA PHE A 51 7.83 23.66 3.50
C PHE A 51 6.35 23.96 3.80
N PRO A 52 5.45 23.90 2.80
CA PRO A 52 4.07 24.38 2.94
C PRO A 52 3.21 23.54 3.90
N LEU A 53 3.60 22.30 4.18
CA LEU A 53 2.91 21.41 5.12
C LEU A 53 3.74 21.21 6.38
N THR A 54 3.06 21.05 7.51
CA THR A 54 3.67 20.71 8.79
C THR A 54 3.01 19.46 9.31
N PHE A 55 3.82 18.50 9.72
CA PHE A 55 3.38 17.27 10.35
C PHE A 55 3.87 17.29 11.79
N SER A 56 3.01 16.91 12.72
CA SER A 56 3.38 16.64 14.10
C SER A 56 4.04 15.27 14.20
N GLU A 57 4.83 15.05 15.25
CA GLU A 57 5.46 13.75 15.54
C GLU A 57 4.47 12.57 15.51
N PRO A 58 3.29 12.62 16.17
CA PRO A 58 2.35 11.51 16.10
C PRO A 58 1.79 11.28 14.68
N GLU A 59 1.59 12.32 13.88
CA GLU A 59 1.11 12.18 12.50
C GLU A 59 2.17 11.51 11.61
N THR A 60 3.45 11.87 11.77
CA THR A 60 4.56 11.20 11.07
C THR A 60 4.59 9.71 11.38
N ILE A 61 4.49 9.34 12.67
CA ILE A 61 4.47 7.94 13.10
C ILE A 61 3.27 7.19 12.50
N GLU A 62 2.09 7.82 12.48
CA GLU A 62 0.90 7.21 11.89
C GLU A 62 1.04 7.01 10.38
N ILE A 63 1.53 8.02 9.65
CA ILE A 63 1.76 7.95 8.20
C ILE A 63 2.72 6.81 7.86
N GLU A 64 3.82 6.67 8.59
CA GLU A 64 4.76 5.57 8.36
C GLU A 64 4.14 4.21 8.69
N ALA A 65 3.35 4.11 9.76
CA ALA A 65 2.64 2.88 10.11
C ALA A 65 1.62 2.52 9.03
N ASP A 66 0.91 3.51 8.48
CA ASP A 66 -0.07 3.32 7.42
C ASP A 66 0.58 2.85 6.12
N MET A 67 1.70 3.45 5.72
CA MET A 67 2.50 2.99 4.58
C MET A 67 2.93 1.52 4.76
N ARG A 68 3.43 1.14 5.93
CA ARG A 68 3.82 -0.26 6.22
C ARG A 68 2.63 -1.22 6.11
N ARG A 69 1.45 -0.82 6.56
CA ARG A 69 0.20 -1.62 6.42
C ARG A 69 -0.20 -1.75 4.96
N ALA A 70 -0.13 -0.68 4.17
CA ALA A 70 -0.41 -0.70 2.74
C ALA A 70 0.56 -1.61 1.97
N ASP A 71 1.87 -1.52 2.26
CA ASP A 71 2.89 -2.40 1.67
C ASP A 71 2.64 -3.87 1.98
N LEU A 72 2.25 -4.18 3.22
CA LEU A 72 1.87 -5.53 3.61
C LEU A 72 0.66 -6.02 2.81
N GLY A 73 -0.39 -5.20 2.70
CA GLY A 73 -1.57 -5.53 1.90
C GLY A 73 -1.26 -5.80 0.44
N ILE A 74 -0.43 -4.94 -0.19
CA ILE A 74 0.03 -5.14 -1.58
C ILE A 74 0.82 -6.44 -1.72
N LYS A 75 1.69 -6.74 -0.76
CA LYS A 75 2.47 -7.99 -0.78
C LYS A 75 1.57 -9.21 -0.67
N LEU A 76 0.60 -9.20 0.26
CA LEU A 76 -0.35 -10.29 0.43
C LEU A 76 -1.16 -10.52 -0.84
N MET A 77 -1.65 -9.45 -1.48
CA MET A 77 -2.39 -9.56 -2.74
C MET A 77 -1.54 -10.16 -3.86
N LYS A 78 -0.26 -9.78 -3.97
CA LYS A 78 0.69 -10.38 -4.92
C LYS A 78 1.00 -11.84 -4.63
N ASP A 79 1.04 -12.23 -3.35
CA ASP A 79 1.22 -13.62 -2.96
C ASP A 79 0.00 -14.46 -3.39
N ILE A 80 -1.23 -13.96 -3.14
CA ILE A 80 -2.48 -14.59 -3.61
C ILE A 80 -2.51 -14.69 -5.14
N GLU A 81 -2.13 -13.63 -5.86
CA GLU A 81 -2.02 -13.61 -7.33
C GLU A 81 -1.05 -14.69 -7.84
N ARG A 82 0.14 -14.78 -7.23
CA ARG A 82 1.14 -15.80 -7.57
C ARG A 82 0.61 -17.21 -7.34
N ASP A 83 -0.20 -17.41 -6.32
CA ASP A 83 -0.71 -18.73 -5.95
C ASP A 83 -1.85 -19.18 -6.87
N LEU A 84 -2.71 -18.25 -7.30
CA LEU A 84 -3.75 -18.50 -8.31
C LEU A 84 -3.17 -18.70 -9.72
N ARG A 85 -2.00 -18.16 -10.03
CA ARG A 85 -1.30 -18.33 -11.33
C ARG A 85 -2.21 -18.03 -12.53
N ASN A 86 -2.60 -19.07 -13.28
CA ASN A 86 -3.45 -19.00 -14.46
C ASN A 86 -4.94 -18.86 -14.13
N LEU A 87 -5.31 -19.07 -12.86
CA LEU A 87 -6.65 -18.89 -12.34
C LEU A 87 -6.86 -17.46 -11.79
N TRP A 88 -5.82 -16.62 -11.81
CA TRP A 88 -5.95 -15.23 -11.40
C TRP A 88 -6.89 -14.50 -12.37
N PRO A 89 -7.93 -13.82 -11.88
CA PRO A 89 -8.83 -13.06 -12.73
C PRO A 89 -8.11 -11.90 -13.41
N GLU A 90 -7.79 -12.04 -14.69
CA GLU A 90 -7.34 -10.91 -15.48
C GLU A 90 -8.45 -9.84 -15.53
N LYS A 91 -8.15 -8.65 -15.00
CA LYS A 91 -9.11 -7.52 -14.89
C LYS A 91 -10.35 -7.85 -14.05
N GLY A 92 -10.26 -8.80 -13.11
CA GLY A 92 -11.38 -9.14 -12.23
C GLY A 92 -12.42 -10.06 -12.86
N VAL A 93 -12.12 -10.72 -13.99
CA VAL A 93 -13.03 -11.65 -14.66
C VAL A 93 -12.47 -13.07 -14.56
N VAL A 94 -13.30 -14.01 -14.09
CA VAL A 94 -13.01 -15.46 -14.07
C VAL A 94 -13.93 -16.15 -15.07
N GLU A 95 -13.40 -17.11 -15.84
CA GLU A 95 -14.23 -17.96 -16.70
C GLU A 95 -15.19 -18.80 -15.85
N HIS A 96 -16.42 -18.98 -16.32
CA HIS A 96 -17.46 -19.69 -15.55
C HIS A 96 -17.02 -21.09 -15.10
N GLU A 97 -16.27 -21.79 -15.96
CA GLU A 97 -15.73 -23.14 -15.72
C GLU A 97 -14.70 -23.17 -14.58
N SER A 98 -13.99 -22.06 -14.36
CA SER A 98 -12.96 -21.92 -13.33
C SER A 98 -13.47 -21.23 -12.05
N TYR A 99 -14.73 -20.74 -12.04
CA TYR A 99 -15.28 -19.93 -10.94
C TYR A 99 -15.24 -20.64 -9.59
N GLU A 100 -15.77 -21.86 -9.52
CA GLU A 100 -15.81 -22.65 -8.28
C GLU A 100 -14.40 -22.99 -7.78
N GLN A 101 -13.47 -23.27 -8.70
CA GLN A 101 -12.08 -23.57 -8.36
C GLN A 101 -11.37 -22.35 -7.77
N VAL A 102 -11.55 -21.17 -8.38
CA VAL A 102 -11.00 -19.90 -7.90
C VAL A 102 -11.58 -19.55 -6.54
N LYS A 103 -12.89 -19.74 -6.35
CA LYS A 103 -13.57 -19.48 -5.08
C LYS A 103 -13.06 -20.38 -3.95
N ALA A 104 -12.86 -21.67 -4.23
CA ALA A 104 -12.28 -22.61 -3.26
C ALA A 104 -10.86 -22.21 -2.85
N LEU A 105 -10.01 -21.83 -3.80
CA LEU A 105 -8.65 -21.37 -3.54
C LEU A 105 -8.62 -20.06 -2.73
N LEU A 106 -9.49 -19.10 -3.06
CA LEU A 106 -9.60 -17.85 -2.30
C LEU A 106 -10.02 -18.12 -0.85
N LYS A 107 -10.94 -19.07 -0.63
CA LYS A 107 -11.35 -19.47 0.72
C LYS A 107 -10.23 -20.14 1.51
N GLU A 108 -9.46 -21.04 0.89
CA GLU A 108 -8.27 -21.63 1.52
C GLU A 108 -7.26 -20.55 1.92
N ARG A 109 -7.01 -19.57 1.03
CA ARG A 109 -6.12 -18.44 1.32
C ARG A 109 -6.62 -17.54 2.44
N LYS A 110 -7.93 -17.31 2.53
CA LYS A 110 -8.54 -16.60 3.65
C LYS A 110 -8.20 -17.30 4.97
N GLU A 111 -8.38 -18.61 5.05
CA GLU A 111 -8.11 -19.40 6.25
C GLU A 111 -6.61 -19.37 6.63
N GLU A 112 -5.71 -19.48 5.65
CA GLU A 112 -4.26 -19.35 5.86
C GLU A 112 -3.88 -17.98 6.43
N LEU A 113 -4.44 -16.89 5.87
CA LEU A 113 -4.17 -15.53 6.33
C LEU A 113 -4.68 -15.33 7.77
N ILE A 114 -5.89 -15.78 8.08
CA ILE A 114 -6.42 -15.73 9.45
C ILE A 114 -5.48 -16.49 10.38
N ALA A 115 -5.06 -17.71 10.03
CA ALA A 115 -4.16 -18.50 10.86
C ALA A 115 -2.79 -17.82 11.07
N GLN A 116 -2.28 -17.14 10.05
CA GLN A 116 -1.00 -16.43 10.12
C GLN A 116 -1.06 -15.17 10.99
N TYR A 117 -2.17 -14.43 10.94
CA TYR A 117 -2.28 -13.09 11.52
C TYR A 117 -3.13 -13.00 12.79
N CYS A 118 -3.88 -14.04 13.16
CA CYS A 118 -4.75 -14.03 14.34
C CYS A 118 -4.04 -13.81 15.68
N THR A 119 -2.72 -14.02 15.73
CA THR A 119 -1.92 -13.81 16.92
C THR A 119 -1.39 -12.39 17.06
N LEU A 120 -1.56 -11.54 16.03
CA LEU A 120 -1.10 -10.17 16.06
C LEU A 120 -2.01 -9.27 16.93
N PRO A 121 -1.41 -8.37 17.73
CA PRO A 121 -2.18 -7.41 18.50
C PRO A 121 -2.99 -6.50 17.57
N GLY A 122 -4.29 -6.35 17.86
CA GLY A 122 -5.21 -5.55 17.05
C GLY A 122 -5.84 -6.29 15.86
N TRP A 123 -5.56 -7.59 15.68
CA TRP A 123 -6.30 -8.42 14.73
C TRP A 123 -7.72 -8.69 15.22
N ASP A 124 -8.68 -8.56 14.33
CA ASP A 124 -10.07 -8.95 14.55
C ASP A 124 -10.53 -9.86 13.40
N THR A 125 -10.66 -11.15 13.70
CA THR A 125 -11.10 -12.15 12.71
C THR A 125 -12.51 -11.86 12.22
N ALA A 126 -13.41 -11.38 13.08
CA ALA A 126 -14.79 -11.11 12.66
C ALA A 126 -14.86 -9.94 11.68
N VAL A 127 -14.07 -8.89 11.92
CA VAL A 127 -13.96 -7.76 10.97
C VAL A 127 -13.33 -8.22 9.65
N PHE A 128 -12.27 -9.04 9.71
CA PHE A 128 -11.64 -9.56 8.51
C PHE A 128 -12.59 -10.44 7.68
N GLU A 129 -13.34 -11.33 8.34
CA GLU A 129 -14.36 -12.15 7.68
C GLU A 129 -15.49 -11.30 7.08
N GLN A 130 -15.94 -10.25 7.77
CA GLN A 130 -16.98 -9.34 7.26
C GLN A 130 -16.51 -8.57 6.02
N LEU A 131 -15.23 -8.19 5.96
CA LEU A 131 -14.67 -7.43 4.84
C LEU A 131 -14.22 -8.30 3.67
N TRP A 132 -14.27 -9.63 3.81
CA TRP A 132 -13.86 -10.56 2.76
C TRP A 132 -14.91 -10.62 1.64
N PRO A 133 -14.57 -10.22 0.40
CA PRO A 133 -15.57 -10.03 -0.65
C PRO A 133 -15.92 -11.31 -1.43
N PHE A 134 -15.33 -12.47 -1.10
CA PHE A 134 -15.38 -13.68 -1.94
C PHE A 134 -16.11 -14.88 -1.30
N ASP A 135 -16.82 -14.70 -0.19
CA ASP A 135 -17.53 -15.81 0.46
C ASP A 135 -18.84 -16.21 -0.27
N ASP A 136 -19.51 -15.28 -0.95
CA ASP A 136 -20.80 -15.46 -1.66
C ASP A 136 -20.67 -15.64 -3.18
#